data_AF-A0A356W2C8-F1
#
_entry.id   AF-A0A356W2C8-F1
#
_cell.length_a   1.000
_cell.length_b   1.000
_cell.length_c   1.000
_cell.angle_alpha   90.00
_cell.angle_beta   90.00
_cell.angle_gamma   90.00
#
_symmetry.space_group_name_H-M   'P 1'
#
loop_
_entity.id
_entity.type
_entity.pdbx_description
1 polymer ?
#
loop_
_entity_poly.entity_id
_entity_poly.type
_entity_poly.pdbx_seq_one_letter_code
_entity_poly.pdbx_strand_id
1 'polypeptide(L)' 'LTLMREMRDAGKAGSVATLICDGGERYLDTYYNSDWIKAQGLDLAPYLSQLKGA' A
#
# COMPACT_ATOMS: atom_id res chain seq x y z
N LEU A 1 -2.77 -3.52 -5.61
CA LEU A 1 -2.55 -3.25 -7.06
C LEU A 1 -2.80 -4.45 -7.97
N THR A 2 -2.89 -5.69 -7.46
CA THR A 2 -3.04 -6.93 -8.26
C THR A 2 -4.17 -6.85 -9.28
N LEU A 3 -5.38 -6.48 -8.87
CA LEU A 3 -6.53 -6.36 -9.78
C LEU A 3 -6.28 -5.37 -10.93
N MET A 4 -5.73 -4.20 -10.64
CA MET A 4 -5.43 -3.19 -11.67
C MET A 4 -4.36 -3.70 -12.65
N ARG A 5 -3.36 -4.45 -12.16
CA ARG A 5 -2.35 -5.10 -13.02
C ARG A 5 -2.99 -6.15 -13.93
N GLU A 6 -3.82 -7.02 -13.38
CA GLU A 6 -4.54 -8.05 -14.16
C GLU A 6 -5.44 -7.43 -15.22
N MET A 7 -6.19 -6.37 -14.88
CA MET A 7 -7.01 -5.63 -15.84
C MET A 7 -6.17 -5.06 -16.99
N ARG A 8 -5.03 -4.44 -16.67
CA ARG A 8 -4.11 -3.91 -17.68
C ARG A 8 -3.54 -5.02 -18.56
N ASP A 9 -3.03 -6.09 -17.96
CA ASP A 9 -2.38 -7.19 -18.68
C ASP A 9 -3.39 -7.93 -19.59
N ALA A 10 -4.68 -7.93 -19.22
CA ALA A 10 -5.78 -8.44 -20.04
C ALA A 10 -6.39 -7.42 -21.02
N GLY A 11 -5.87 -6.19 -21.11
CA GLY A 11 -6.43 -5.13 -21.98
C GLY A 11 -7.84 -4.67 -21.61
N LYS A 12 -8.28 -4.91 -20.37
CA LYS A 12 -9.64 -4.63 -19.89
C LYS A 12 -9.74 -3.24 -19.27
N ALA A 13 -10.51 -2.37 -19.90
CA ALA A 13 -10.85 -1.05 -19.37
C ALA A 13 -12.00 -1.11 -18.35
N GLY A 14 -12.00 -0.18 -17.39
CA GLY A 14 -13.07 -0.02 -16.40
C GLY A 14 -12.61 0.76 -15.17
N SER A 15 -13.57 1.19 -14.35
CA SER A 15 -13.29 1.89 -13.09
C SER A 15 -13.01 0.90 -11.96
N VAL A 16 -12.03 1.23 -11.12
CA VAL A 16 -11.78 0.53 -9.85
C VAL A 16 -12.19 1.46 -8.71
N ALA A 17 -13.12 1.00 -7.88
CA ALA A 17 -13.54 1.70 -6.67
C ALA A 17 -13.00 0.98 -5.43
N THR A 18 -12.61 1.75 -4.42
CA THR A 18 -12.19 1.22 -3.11
C THR A 18 -12.78 2.09 -2.01
N LEU A 19 -12.89 1.54 -0.81
CA LEU A 19 -13.31 2.24 0.39
C LEU A 19 -12.15 2.28 1.37
N ILE A 20 -11.88 3.45 1.93
CA ILE A 20 -10.97 3.63 3.06
C ILE A 20 -11.82 4.08 4.24
N CYS A 21 -11.77 3.35 5.34
CA CYS A 21 -12.71 3.48 6.44
C CYS A 21 -12.35 4.56 7.46
N ASP A 22 -11.09 5.01 7.49
CA ASP A 22 -10.61 6.07 8.38
C ASP A 22 -9.42 6.84 7.75
N GLY A 23 -9.06 7.98 8.34
CA GLY A 23 -7.99 8.86 7.85
C GLY A 23 -6.58 8.49 8.29
N GLY A 24 -6.42 7.45 9.12
CA GLY A 24 -5.12 6.98 9.61
C GLY A 24 -4.60 7.67 10.87
N GLU A 25 -5.19 8.78 11.31
CA GLU A 25 -4.72 9.59 12.45
C GLU A 25 -4.70 8.82 13.79
N ARG A 26 -5.51 7.77 13.89
CA ARG A 26 -5.58 6.88 15.05
C ARG A 26 -4.37 5.97 15.19
N TYR A 27 -3.51 5.90 14.17
CA TYR A 27 -2.40 4.95 14.06
C TYR A 27 -1.04 5.64 13.98
N LEU A 28 -0.96 6.94 14.30
CA LEU A 28 0.27 7.74 14.21
C LEU A 28 1.45 7.17 15.00
N ASP A 29 1.15 6.48 16.11
CA ASP A 29 2.12 5.82 16.98
C ASP A 29 2.45 4.37 16.56
N THR A 30 1.83 3.86 15.48
CA THR A 30 2.05 2.51 14.94
C THR A 30 2.77 2.53 13.59
N TYR A 31 2.13 2.13 12.48
CA TYR A 31 2.77 2.01 11.17
C TYR A 31 3.18 3.35 10.53
N TYR A 32 2.82 4.48 11.13
CA TYR A 32 3.40 5.80 10.80
C TYR A 32 4.70 6.09 11.57
N ASN A 33 4.99 5.34 12.63
CA ASN A 33 6.17 5.47 13.45
C ASN A 33 7.24 4.45 13.05
N SER A 34 8.39 4.95 12.58
CA SER A 34 9.50 4.10 12.14
C SER A 34 10.10 3.22 13.23
N ASP A 35 10.06 3.62 14.50
CA ASP A 35 10.58 2.80 15.60
C ASP A 35 9.62 1.68 15.96
N TRP A 36 8.31 1.93 15.87
CA TRP A 36 7.31 0.88 15.98
C TRP A 36 7.47 -0.16 14.85
N ILE A 37 7.66 0.28 13.61
CA ILE A 37 7.90 -0.60 12.46
C ILE A 37 9.11 -1.51 12.70
N LYS A 38 10.24 -0.94 13.16
CA LYS A 38 11.44 -1.71 13.51
C LYS A 38 11.17 -2.70 14.65
N ALA A 39 10.44 -2.28 15.68
CA ALA A 39 10.08 -3.14 16.82
C ALA A 39 9.17 -4.31 16.39
N GLN A 40 8.34 -4.13 15.37
CA GLN A 40 7.54 -5.22 14.77
C GLN A 40 8.34 -6.12 13.82
N GLY A 41 9.61 -5.79 13.53
CA GLY A 41 10.44 -6.55 12.59
C GLY A 41 9.98 -6.43 11.13
N LEU A 42 9.26 -5.36 10.79
CA LEU A 42 8.73 -5.15 9.45
C LEU A 42 9.75 -4.42 8.56
N ASP A 43 10.05 -5.01 7.39
CA ASP A 43 10.85 -4.36 6.35
C ASP A 43 9.95 -3.81 5.23
N LEU A 44 9.97 -2.48 5.07
CA LEU A 44 9.20 -1.79 4.05
C LEU A 44 9.97 -1.60 2.74
N ALA A 45 11.28 -1.79 2.73
CA ALA A 45 12.14 -1.54 1.57
C ALA A 45 11.69 -2.25 0.27
N PRO A 46 11.33 -3.56 0.28
CA PRO A 46 10.93 -4.23 -0.96
C PRO A 46 9.64 -3.63 -1.54
N TYR A 47 8.69 -3.26 -0.69
CA TYR A 47 7.41 -2.68 -1.12
C TYR A 47 7.56 -1.23 -1.60
N LEU A 48 8.40 -0.44 -0.93
CA LEU A 48 8.70 0.92 -1.34
C LEU A 48 9.40 0.97 -2.70
N SER A 49 10.30 0.02 -2.98
CA SER A 49 10.94 -0.11 -4.30
C SER A 49 9.90 -0.35 -5.39
N GLN A 50 8.96 -1.27 -5.16
CA GLN A 50 7.89 -1.57 -6.11
C GLN A 50 6.96 -0.36 -6.38
N LEU A 51 6.66 0.45 -5.35
CA LEU A 51 5.80 1.62 -5.49
C LEU A 51 6.49 2.81 -6.17
N LYS A 52 7.80 2.97 -5.99
CA LYS A 52 8.59 4.05 -6.62
C LYS A 52 8.91 3.79 -8.09
N GLY A 53 8.80 2.54 -8.55
CA GLY A 53 9.12 2.12 -9.92
C GLY A 53 8.01 2.32 -10.96
N ALA A 54 7.10 3.29 -10.74
CA ALA A 54 6.05 3.68 -11.68
C ALA A 54 6.38 5.02 -12.34
#